data_AF-A0A7I7MGI3-F1
#
_entry.id   AF-A0A7I7MGI3-F1
#
_cell.length_a   1.000
_cell.length_b   1.000
_cell.length_c   1.000
_cell.angle_alpha   90.00
_cell.angle_beta   90.00
_cell.angle_gamma   90.00
#
_symmetry.space_group_name_H-M   'P 1'
#
loop_
_entity.id
_entity.type
_entity.pdbx_description
1 polymer ?
#
loop_
_entity_poly.entity_id
_entity_poly.type
_entity_poly.pdbx_seq_one_letter_code
_entity_poly.pdbx_strand_id
1 'polypeptide(L)'
;MAMSSALAAKLGLAQALPWHTSRSRLTRTGDALVTCCDAWGHIANDVAVGCRTGEFAESSGGGSSTMPHKSNPVLTVLLRRAALTAPPLGAALHSASAASVDERSDGGWHAEWAPLRTLVRTTVVAASQATDMVTGLRFDAARARSNLHAADGIDAEQQAMAQLTDRQPASTYSGAADQLTDAALRRATAYLEETP
;
A
#
# COMPACT_ATOMS: atom_id res chain seq x y z
N MET A 1 39.25 -7.22 14.31
CA MET A 1 38.01 -7.69 13.62
C MET A 1 37.31 -8.85 14.34
N ALA A 2 38.02 -9.79 14.98
CA ALA A 2 37.40 -10.92 15.70
C ALA A 2 36.35 -10.51 16.75
N MET A 3 36.60 -9.45 17.54
CA MET A 3 35.63 -8.95 18.53
C MET A 3 34.34 -8.40 17.91
N SER A 4 34.44 -7.64 16.81
CA SER A 4 33.28 -7.10 16.09
C SER A 4 32.44 -8.21 15.45
N SER A 5 33.09 -9.22 14.88
CA SER A 5 32.42 -10.40 14.33
C SER A 5 31.71 -11.22 15.41
N ALA A 6 32.37 -11.46 16.54
CA ALA A 6 31.76 -12.17 17.68
C ALA A 6 30.55 -11.42 18.26
N LEU A 7 30.60 -10.09 18.35
CA LEU A 7 29.47 -9.28 18.80
C LEU A 7 28.31 -9.35 17.81
N ALA A 8 28.58 -9.24 16.50
CA ALA A 8 27.56 -9.35 15.47
C ALA A 8 26.85 -10.71 15.53
N ALA A 9 27.61 -11.81 15.64
CA ALA A 9 27.06 -13.15 15.81
C ALA A 9 26.20 -13.27 17.08
N LYS A 10 26.64 -12.72 18.21
CA LYS A 10 25.88 -12.73 19.47
C LYS A 10 24.55 -11.97 19.38
N LEU A 11 24.48 -10.92 18.57
CA LEU A 11 23.27 -10.12 18.35
C LEU A 11 22.39 -10.65 17.20
N GLY A 12 22.80 -11.72 16.50
CA GLY A 12 22.11 -12.20 15.30
C GLY A 12 22.16 -11.20 14.13
N LEU A 13 23.18 -10.35 14.08
CA LEU A 13 23.35 -9.32 13.06
C LEU A 13 24.48 -9.68 12.08
N ALA A 14 24.33 -9.23 10.83
CA ALA A 14 25.42 -9.27 9.87
C ALA A 14 26.55 -8.33 10.28
N GLN A 15 27.79 -8.76 10.08
CA GLN A 15 28.95 -7.90 10.27
C GLN A 15 28.87 -6.70 9.31
N ALA A 16 29.17 -5.51 9.81
CA ALA A 16 29.16 -4.27 9.02
C ALA A 16 30.35 -3.38 9.40
N LEU A 17 30.83 -2.60 8.43
CA LEU A 17 31.71 -1.48 8.71
C LEU A 17 30.96 -0.39 9.49
N PRO A 18 31.63 0.43 10.31
CA PRO A 18 31.02 1.58 10.97
C PRO A 18 30.29 2.47 9.96
N TRP A 19 29.06 2.87 10.28
CA TRP A 19 28.17 3.62 9.38
C TRP A 19 27.57 4.84 10.06
N HIS A 20 28.30 5.45 11.01
CA HIS A 20 27.82 6.58 11.82
C HIS A 20 27.23 7.71 10.96
N THR A 21 27.87 8.07 9.85
CA THR A 21 27.42 9.10 8.91
C THR A 21 26.95 8.57 7.55
N SER A 22 27.06 7.26 7.31
CA SER A 22 26.47 6.61 6.13
C SER A 22 25.03 6.19 6.42
N ARG A 23 24.07 7.10 6.23
CA ARG A 23 22.65 6.88 6.61
C ARG A 23 21.80 6.15 5.57
N SER A 24 22.40 5.64 4.49
CA SER A 24 21.71 4.91 3.41
C SER A 24 20.87 3.73 3.90
N ARG A 25 21.27 3.08 4.99
CA ARG A 25 20.49 1.99 5.63
C ARG A 25 19.14 2.50 6.15
N LEU A 26 19.12 3.69 6.75
CA LEU A 26 17.90 4.29 7.28
C LEU A 26 17.03 4.85 6.18
N THR A 27 17.60 5.54 5.20
CA THR A 27 16.81 6.09 4.08
C THR A 27 16.16 4.97 3.27
N ARG A 28 16.90 3.91 2.92
CA ARG A 28 16.32 2.73 2.23
C ARG A 28 15.23 2.04 3.04
N THR A 29 15.37 1.98 4.37
CA THR A 29 14.32 1.44 5.24
C THR A 29 13.09 2.34 5.21
N GLY A 30 13.29 3.66 5.30
CA GLY A 30 12.23 4.65 5.16
C GLY A 30 11.50 4.54 3.82
N ASP A 31 12.23 4.45 2.72
CA ASP A 31 11.69 4.30 1.37
C ASP A 31 10.79 3.07 1.26
N ALA A 32 11.28 1.91 1.73
CA ALA A 32 10.49 0.69 1.72
C ALA A 32 9.19 0.82 2.55
N LEU A 33 9.26 1.43 3.74
CA LEU A 33 8.11 1.64 4.60
C LEU A 33 7.09 2.63 4.00
N VAL A 34 7.56 3.67 3.32
CA VAL A 34 6.71 4.61 2.57
C VAL A 34 6.04 3.89 1.40
N THR A 35 6.78 3.13 0.61
CA THR A 35 6.24 2.36 -0.52
C THR A 35 5.15 1.37 -0.08
N CYS A 36 5.30 0.72 1.08
CA CYS A 36 4.24 -0.11 1.64
C CYS A 36 2.96 0.70 1.91
N CYS A 37 3.09 1.86 2.56
CA CYS A 37 1.96 2.76 2.82
C CYS A 37 1.31 3.28 1.53
N ASP A 38 2.09 3.59 0.50
CA ASP A 38 1.57 4.00 -0.81
C ASP A 38 0.73 2.90 -1.44
N ALA A 39 1.23 1.65 -1.44
CA ALA A 39 0.53 0.49 -1.98
C ALA A 39 -0.82 0.26 -1.28
N TRP A 40 -0.86 0.31 0.06
CA TRP A 40 -2.13 0.21 0.78
C TRP A 40 -3.03 1.43 0.59
N GLY A 41 -2.45 2.61 0.37
CA GLY A 41 -3.18 3.81 -0.01
C GLY A 41 -3.93 3.66 -1.34
N HIS A 42 -3.29 3.05 -2.34
CA HIS A 42 -3.94 2.72 -3.62
C HIS A 42 -5.14 1.80 -3.41
N ILE A 43 -4.94 0.68 -2.71
CA ILE A 43 -6.01 -0.27 -2.39
C ILE A 43 -7.16 0.43 -1.65
N ALA A 44 -6.84 1.23 -0.63
CA ALA A 44 -7.84 1.94 0.15
C ALA A 44 -8.61 2.99 -0.68
N ASN A 45 -7.98 3.63 -1.66
CA ASN A 45 -8.69 4.55 -2.55
C ASN A 45 -9.69 3.80 -3.45
N ASP A 46 -9.33 2.62 -3.97
CA ASP A 46 -10.23 1.78 -4.76
C ASP A 46 -11.40 1.27 -3.91
N VAL A 47 -11.12 0.81 -2.69
CA VAL A 47 -12.14 0.39 -1.73
C VAL A 47 -13.07 1.55 -1.38
N ALA A 48 -12.55 2.75 -1.16
CA ALA A 48 -13.37 3.93 -0.88
C ALA A 48 -14.34 4.25 -2.03
N VAL A 49 -13.90 4.08 -3.28
CA VAL A 49 -14.75 4.25 -4.47
C VAL A 49 -15.84 3.18 -4.50
N GLY A 50 -15.50 1.91 -4.33
CA GLY A 50 -16.49 0.84 -4.33
C GLY A 50 -17.47 0.91 -3.15
N CYS A 51 -17.05 1.42 -1.99
CA CYS A 51 -17.97 1.72 -0.88
C CYS A 51 -18.95 2.84 -1.24
N ARG A 52 -18.50 3.86 -1.99
CA ARG A 52 -19.38 4.95 -2.46
C ARG A 52 -20.41 4.45 -3.49
N THR A 53 -20.04 3.51 -4.35
CA THR A 53 -20.96 2.90 -5.34
C THR A 53 -21.81 1.76 -4.76
N GLY A 54 -21.58 1.40 -3.49
CA GLY A 54 -22.26 0.32 -2.78
C GLY A 54 -21.78 -1.08 -3.17
N GLU A 55 -20.74 -1.18 -3.99
CA GLU A 55 -20.16 -2.45 -4.44
C GLU A 55 -19.30 -3.11 -3.37
N PHE A 56 -18.69 -2.30 -2.50
CA PHE A 56 -17.88 -2.78 -1.39
C PHE A 56 -18.46 -2.39 -0.03
N ALA A 57 -18.29 -3.28 0.95
CA ALA A 57 -18.55 -2.99 2.35
C ALA A 57 -17.52 -3.67 3.25
N GLU A 58 -16.95 -2.91 4.19
CA GLU A 58 -16.15 -3.49 5.27
C GLU A 58 -17.03 -4.35 6.21
N SER A 59 -16.46 -5.43 6.76
CA SER A 59 -17.13 -6.32 7.71
C SER A 59 -17.41 -5.65 9.06
N SER A 60 -16.46 -4.85 9.55
CA SER A 60 -16.58 -4.07 10.79
C SER A 60 -16.75 -2.57 10.47
N GLY A 61 -17.99 -2.17 10.19
CA GLY A 61 -18.32 -0.76 9.97
C GLY A 61 -18.28 0.05 11.26
N GLY A 62 -17.68 1.24 11.22
CA GLY A 62 -17.85 2.21 12.30
C GLY A 62 -19.28 2.75 12.27
N GLY A 63 -20.08 2.36 13.27
CA GLY A 63 -21.46 2.84 13.41
C GLY A 63 -21.52 4.34 13.68
N SER A 64 -22.55 5.00 13.17
CA SER A 64 -22.86 6.39 13.55
C SER A 64 -23.74 6.41 14.80
N SER A 65 -23.42 7.28 15.76
CA SER A 65 -24.21 7.47 16.98
C SER A 65 -25.64 7.97 16.72
N THR A 66 -25.90 8.56 15.54
CA THR A 66 -27.19 9.13 15.15
C THR A 66 -27.87 8.40 14.00
N MET A 67 -27.16 7.55 13.26
CA MET A 67 -27.69 6.82 12.11
C MET A 67 -27.36 5.32 12.22
N PRO A 68 -28.29 4.49 12.75
CA PRO A 68 -28.07 3.06 12.97
C PRO A 68 -27.72 2.26 11.71
N HIS A 69 -28.12 2.75 10.54
CA HIS A 69 -27.84 2.12 9.23
C HIS A 69 -26.55 2.63 8.57
N LYS A 70 -25.86 3.64 9.14
CA LYS A 70 -24.64 4.21 8.56
C LYS A 70 -23.43 3.39 8.97
N SER A 71 -22.87 2.67 7.99
CA SER A 71 -21.63 1.91 8.11
C SER A 71 -20.50 2.67 7.39
N ASN A 72 -19.58 3.27 8.15
CA ASN A 72 -18.42 3.96 7.55
C ASN A 72 -17.26 2.97 7.32
N PRO A 73 -16.52 3.07 6.20
CA PRO A 73 -15.35 2.24 5.93
C PRO A 73 -14.14 2.78 6.72
N VAL A 74 -14.07 2.43 8.02
CA VAL A 74 -13.12 3.02 8.96
C VAL A 74 -11.68 2.61 8.61
N LEU A 75 -11.45 1.34 8.29
CA LEU A 75 -10.10 0.86 7.99
C LEU A 75 -9.57 1.51 6.71
N THR A 76 -10.41 1.62 5.69
CA THR A 76 -10.13 2.37 4.46
C THR A 76 -9.69 3.80 4.76
N VAL A 77 -10.40 4.52 5.64
CA VAL A 77 -10.04 5.90 6.00
C VAL A 77 -8.69 5.96 6.73
N LEU A 78 -8.42 5.01 7.63
CA LEU A 78 -7.15 4.94 8.37
C LEU A 78 -5.96 4.64 7.45
N LEU A 79 -6.13 3.76 6.47
CA LEU A 79 -5.11 3.46 5.46
C LEU A 79 -4.83 4.65 4.55
N ARG A 80 -5.87 5.37 4.11
CA ARG A 80 -5.69 6.62 3.36
C ARG A 80 -4.92 7.66 4.17
N ARG A 81 -5.21 7.80 5.46
CA ARG A 81 -4.42 8.65 6.36
C ARG A 81 -2.96 8.18 6.42
N ALA A 82 -2.70 6.88 6.58
CA ALA A 82 -1.34 6.36 6.65
C ALA A 82 -0.55 6.71 5.38
N ALA A 83 -1.13 6.48 4.20
CA ALA A 83 -0.54 6.83 2.90
C ALA A 83 -0.24 8.34 2.76
N LEU A 84 -1.11 9.22 3.27
CA LEU A 84 -0.88 10.66 3.22
C LEU A 84 0.20 11.15 4.20
N THR A 85 0.34 10.47 5.36
CA THR A 85 1.24 10.90 6.43
C THR A 85 2.62 10.26 6.42
N ALA A 86 2.81 9.15 5.70
CA ALA A 86 4.09 8.45 5.63
C ALA A 86 5.17 9.19 4.79
N PRO A 87 4.88 9.74 3.59
CA PRO A 87 5.90 10.35 2.74
C PRO A 87 6.67 11.51 3.40
N PRO A 88 6.03 12.44 4.15
CA PRO A 88 6.77 13.48 4.87
C PRO A 88 7.77 12.94 5.89
N LEU A 89 7.51 11.78 6.50
CA LEU A 89 8.43 11.14 7.44
C LEU A 89 9.64 10.55 6.70
N GLY A 90 9.42 9.94 5.54
CA GLY A 90 10.51 9.48 4.67
C GLY A 90 11.38 10.64 4.19
N ALA A 91 10.77 11.73 3.74
CA ALA A 91 11.49 12.95 3.36
C ALA A 91 12.34 13.49 4.52
N ALA A 92 11.83 13.49 5.75
CA ALA A 92 12.60 13.90 6.92
C ALA A 92 13.85 13.01 7.17
N LEU A 93 13.78 11.71 6.88
CA LEU A 93 14.95 10.82 6.96
C LEU A 93 16.01 11.16 5.91
N HIS A 94 15.59 11.52 4.69
CA HIS A 94 16.52 11.98 3.65
C HIS A 94 17.17 13.33 4.01
N SER A 95 16.40 14.27 4.55
CA SER A 95 16.95 15.54 5.06
C SER A 95 17.96 15.31 6.20
N ALA A 96 17.65 14.42 7.14
CA ALA A 96 18.58 14.03 8.20
C ALA A 96 19.86 13.37 7.67
N SER A 97 19.73 12.51 6.65
CA SER A 97 20.87 11.91 5.96
C SER A 97 21.76 12.95 5.29
N ALA A 98 21.17 13.92 4.59
CA ALA A 98 21.91 14.98 3.90
C ALA A 98 22.69 15.89 4.87
N ALA A 99 22.23 16.01 6.12
CA ALA A 99 22.91 16.75 7.18
C ALA A 99 24.03 15.97 7.88
N SER A 100 24.36 14.76 7.41
CA SER A 100 25.45 13.96 8.01
C SER A 100 26.82 14.50 7.60
N VAL A 101 27.64 14.88 8.59
CA VAL A 101 28.97 15.47 8.42
C VAL A 101 29.99 14.79 9.33
N ASP A 102 31.25 14.76 8.87
CA ASP A 102 32.42 14.21 9.56
C ASP A 102 32.18 12.78 10.10
N GLU A 103 32.65 12.47 11.31
CA GLU A 103 32.45 11.18 11.98
C GLU A 103 31.15 11.12 12.81
N ARG A 104 30.52 12.28 13.09
CA ARG A 104 29.36 12.39 13.99
C ARG A 104 28.62 13.72 13.81
N SER A 105 27.52 13.72 13.04
CA SER A 105 26.68 14.91 12.85
C SER A 105 25.91 15.28 14.12
N ASP A 106 25.98 16.54 14.54
CA ASP A 106 25.01 17.16 15.42
C ASP A 106 23.76 17.59 14.62
N GLY A 107 22.60 17.61 15.28
CA GLY A 107 21.32 17.86 14.62
C GLY A 107 20.83 16.73 13.69
N GLY A 108 21.58 16.39 12.64
CA GLY A 108 21.23 15.40 11.61
C GLY A 108 20.82 14.04 12.16
N TRP A 109 21.66 13.41 13.00
CA TRP A 109 21.25 12.15 13.63
C TRP A 109 20.03 12.32 14.54
N HIS A 110 19.83 13.50 15.15
CA HIS A 110 18.76 13.66 16.16
C HIS A 110 17.42 13.74 15.44
N ALA A 111 17.43 14.36 14.26
CA ALA A 111 16.28 14.56 13.40
C ALA A 111 15.68 13.24 12.88
N GLU A 112 16.46 12.17 12.71
CA GLU A 112 15.95 10.89 12.19
C GLU A 112 15.16 10.05 13.22
N TRP A 113 15.36 10.24 14.52
CA TRP A 113 14.81 9.34 15.54
C TRP A 113 13.29 9.31 15.59
N ALA A 114 12.66 10.49 15.65
CA ALA A 114 11.21 10.59 15.73
C ALA A 114 10.51 10.21 14.42
N PRO A 115 10.97 10.66 13.24
CA PRO A 115 10.42 10.22 11.96
C PRO A 115 10.51 8.72 11.75
N LEU A 116 11.68 8.11 12.01
CA LEU A 116 11.87 6.66 11.82
C LEU A 116 10.89 5.87 12.70
N ARG A 117 10.82 6.18 14.00
CA ARG A 117 9.91 5.51 14.95
C ARG A 117 8.45 5.67 14.53
N THR A 118 8.06 6.86 14.10
CA THR A 118 6.68 7.17 13.72
C THR A 118 6.31 6.46 12.43
N LEU A 119 7.21 6.44 11.46
CA LEU A 119 7.03 5.76 10.18
C LEU A 119 6.89 4.25 10.39
N VAL A 120 7.82 3.61 11.10
CA VAL A 120 7.75 2.17 11.43
C VAL A 120 6.42 1.82 12.11
N ARG A 121 6.01 2.58 13.14
CA ARG A 121 4.75 2.33 13.84
C ARG A 121 3.54 2.50 12.92
N THR A 122 3.52 3.55 12.11
CA THR A 122 2.44 3.81 11.15
C THR A 122 2.33 2.69 10.14
N THR A 123 3.45 2.23 9.58
CA THR A 123 3.48 1.16 8.59
C THR A 123 3.05 -0.18 9.19
N VAL A 124 3.48 -0.54 10.40
CA VAL A 124 3.05 -1.80 11.07
C VAL A 124 1.54 -1.78 11.35
N VAL A 125 1.02 -0.66 11.84
CA VAL A 125 -0.42 -0.52 12.09
C VAL A 125 -1.21 -0.55 10.77
N ALA A 126 -0.72 0.13 9.73
CA ALA A 126 -1.33 0.10 8.41
C ALA A 126 -1.32 -1.31 7.80
N ALA A 127 -0.25 -2.10 7.98
CA ALA A 127 -0.20 -3.49 7.53
C ALA A 127 -1.31 -4.32 8.18
N SER A 128 -1.45 -4.25 9.50
CA SER A 128 -2.51 -4.95 10.23
C SER A 128 -3.90 -4.52 9.77
N GLN A 129 -4.13 -3.21 9.64
CA GLN A 129 -5.42 -2.67 9.20
C GLN A 129 -5.74 -3.05 7.74
N ALA A 130 -4.73 -3.12 6.87
CA ALA A 130 -4.90 -3.56 5.49
C ALA A 130 -5.28 -5.04 5.45
N THR A 131 -4.64 -5.89 6.26
CA THR A 131 -5.03 -7.31 6.39
C THR A 131 -6.48 -7.44 6.84
N ASP A 132 -6.87 -6.76 7.91
CA ASP A 132 -8.24 -6.81 8.43
C ASP A 132 -9.26 -6.29 7.40
N MET A 133 -8.93 -5.19 6.71
CA MET A 133 -9.80 -4.62 5.68
C MET A 133 -10.00 -5.58 4.53
N VAL A 134 -8.91 -6.13 3.96
CA VAL A 134 -8.97 -7.01 2.78
C VAL A 134 -9.66 -8.34 3.12
N THR A 135 -9.33 -8.95 4.26
CA THR A 135 -9.94 -10.22 4.69
C THR A 135 -11.43 -10.07 5.03
N GLY A 136 -11.84 -8.90 5.53
CA GLY A 136 -13.21 -8.57 5.85
C GLY A 136 -14.01 -7.91 4.71
N LEU A 137 -13.39 -7.64 3.56
CA LEU A 137 -14.04 -6.90 2.49
C LEU A 137 -15.13 -7.75 1.83
N ARG A 138 -16.35 -7.22 1.76
CA ARG A 138 -17.47 -7.84 1.07
C ARG A 138 -17.71 -7.15 -0.26
N PHE A 139 -17.87 -7.95 -1.31
CA PHE A 139 -18.22 -7.50 -2.65
C PHE A 139 -19.67 -7.85 -2.99
N ASP A 140 -20.46 -6.86 -3.41
CA ASP A 140 -21.83 -7.04 -3.89
C ASP A 140 -21.84 -7.11 -5.42
N ALA A 141 -21.77 -8.34 -5.95
CA ALA A 141 -21.79 -8.59 -7.38
C ALA A 141 -23.10 -8.17 -8.07
N ALA A 142 -24.22 -8.16 -7.35
CA ALA A 142 -25.50 -7.71 -7.91
C ALA A 142 -25.50 -6.20 -8.08
N ARG A 143 -24.99 -5.46 -7.08
CA ARG A 143 -24.78 -4.01 -7.18
C ARG A 143 -23.81 -3.67 -8.30
N ALA A 144 -22.66 -4.35 -8.37
CA ALA A 144 -21.68 -4.11 -9.43
C ALA A 144 -22.27 -4.33 -10.83
N ARG A 145 -23.05 -5.40 -11.02
CA ARG A 145 -23.76 -5.66 -12.28
C ARG A 145 -24.79 -4.57 -12.60
N SER A 146 -25.54 -4.11 -11.60
CA SER A 146 -26.48 -3.01 -11.78
C SER A 146 -25.77 -1.71 -12.17
N ASN A 147 -24.62 -1.41 -11.56
CA ASN A 147 -23.83 -0.24 -11.87
C ASN A 147 -23.26 -0.33 -13.29
N LEU A 148 -22.79 -1.51 -13.69
CA LEU A 148 -22.34 -1.79 -15.06
C LEU A 148 -23.46 -1.58 -16.09
N HIS A 149 -24.66 -2.09 -15.85
CA HIS A 149 -25.80 -1.89 -16.75
C HIS A 149 -26.27 -0.43 -16.84
N ALA A 150 -26.02 0.38 -15.81
CA ALA A 150 -26.34 1.80 -15.81
C ALA A 150 -25.22 2.69 -16.39
N ALA A 151 -24.05 2.10 -16.69
CA ALA A 151 -22.92 2.82 -17.26
C ALA A 151 -23.04 2.91 -18.79
N ASP A 152 -23.76 3.91 -19.27
CA ASP A 152 -23.92 4.17 -20.70
C ASP A 152 -22.56 4.42 -21.37
N GLY A 153 -22.32 3.74 -22.50
CA GLY A 153 -21.14 3.94 -23.33
C GLY A 153 -19.84 3.32 -22.79
N ILE A 154 -19.90 2.45 -21.78
CA ILE A 154 -18.69 1.77 -21.25
C ILE A 154 -17.95 0.94 -22.32
N ASP A 155 -18.67 0.44 -23.33
CA ASP A 155 -18.11 -0.31 -24.46
C ASP A 155 -17.82 0.55 -25.70
N ALA A 156 -17.97 1.89 -25.62
CA ALA A 156 -17.89 2.76 -26.80
C ALA A 156 -16.52 2.69 -27.50
N GLU A 157 -15.42 2.59 -26.74
CA GLU A 157 -14.08 2.45 -27.31
C GLU A 157 -13.94 1.14 -28.10
N GLN A 158 -14.41 0.03 -27.53
CA GLN A 158 -14.39 -1.27 -28.19
C GLN A 158 -15.23 -1.26 -29.47
N GLN A 159 -16.42 -0.66 -29.42
CA GLN A 159 -17.30 -0.52 -30.58
C GLN A 159 -16.64 0.31 -31.67
N ALA A 160 -15.98 1.43 -31.33
CA ALA A 160 -15.25 2.26 -32.28
C ALA A 160 -14.06 1.51 -32.91
N MET A 161 -13.28 0.78 -32.12
CA MET A 161 -12.15 0.00 -32.63
C MET A 161 -12.57 -1.19 -33.50
N ALA A 162 -13.68 -1.86 -33.15
CA ALA A 162 -14.26 -2.93 -33.94
C ALA A 162 -14.70 -2.41 -35.32
N GLN A 163 -15.37 -1.25 -35.36
CA GLN A 163 -15.74 -0.57 -36.60
C GLN A 163 -14.53 -0.16 -37.44
N LEU A 164 -13.49 0.43 -36.83
CA LEU A 164 -12.27 0.84 -37.51
C LEU A 164 -11.47 -0.33 -38.11
N THR A 165 -11.58 -1.52 -37.52
CA THR A 165 -10.84 -2.72 -37.94
C THR A 165 -11.67 -3.72 -38.73
N ASP A 166 -12.92 -3.38 -39.06
CA ASP A 166 -13.90 -4.25 -39.72
C ASP A 166 -14.08 -5.60 -39.00
N ARG A 167 -14.16 -5.54 -37.67
CA ARG A 167 -14.35 -6.70 -36.78
C ARG A 167 -15.66 -6.56 -36.01
N GLN A 168 -16.20 -7.69 -35.56
CA GLN A 168 -17.33 -7.70 -34.64
C GLN A 168 -16.86 -7.38 -33.21
N PRO A 169 -17.59 -6.54 -32.45
CA PRO A 169 -17.30 -6.35 -31.03
C PRO A 169 -17.43 -7.68 -30.28
N ALA A 170 -16.40 -8.08 -29.54
CA ALA A 170 -16.48 -9.18 -28.58
C ALA A 170 -17.63 -8.97 -27.57
N SER A 171 -18.40 -10.03 -27.31
CA SER A 171 -19.51 -10.01 -26.35
C SER A 171 -19.08 -10.03 -24.88
N THR A 172 -17.79 -10.24 -24.61
CA THR A 172 -17.18 -10.32 -23.27
C THR A 172 -15.86 -9.55 -23.26
N TYR A 173 -15.90 -8.25 -23.56
CA TYR A 173 -14.70 -7.42 -23.54
C TYR A 173 -14.47 -6.84 -22.14
N SER A 174 -13.50 -7.40 -21.43
CA SER A 174 -12.98 -6.87 -20.16
C SER A 174 -11.69 -6.03 -20.37
N GLY A 175 -11.33 -5.76 -21.63
CA GLY A 175 -10.04 -5.18 -21.99
C GLY A 175 -8.87 -6.05 -21.51
N ALA A 176 -7.91 -5.44 -20.84
CA ALA A 176 -6.79 -6.15 -20.22
C ALA A 176 -7.07 -6.61 -18.77
N ALA A 177 -8.29 -6.39 -18.23
CA ALA A 177 -8.57 -6.63 -16.82
C ALA A 177 -8.36 -8.08 -16.40
N ASP A 178 -8.80 -9.04 -17.22
CA ASP A 178 -8.59 -10.47 -16.94
C ASP A 178 -7.09 -10.82 -16.96
N GLN A 179 -6.35 -10.30 -17.95
CA GLN A 179 -4.90 -10.54 -18.05
C GLN A 179 -4.14 -9.97 -16.85
N LEU A 180 -4.52 -8.77 -16.38
CA LEU A 180 -3.92 -8.11 -15.22
C LEU A 180 -4.26 -8.85 -13.93
N THR A 181 -5.52 -9.27 -13.76
CA THR A 181 -5.99 -10.06 -12.61
C THR A 181 -5.25 -11.38 -12.55
N ASP A 182 -5.20 -12.12 -13.66
CA ASP A 182 -4.50 -13.40 -13.75
C ASP A 182 -2.99 -13.26 -13.48
N ALA A 183 -2.36 -12.20 -13.98
CA ALA A 183 -0.95 -11.92 -13.72
C ALA A 183 -0.71 -11.63 -12.23
N ALA A 184 -1.60 -10.85 -11.59
CA ALA A 184 -1.51 -10.57 -10.16
C ALA A 184 -1.68 -11.85 -9.31
N LEU A 185 -2.66 -12.69 -9.65
CA LEU A 185 -2.91 -13.96 -8.97
C LEU A 185 -1.73 -14.93 -9.11
N ARG A 186 -1.20 -15.12 -10.33
CA ARG A 186 -0.02 -15.98 -10.55
C ARG A 186 1.17 -15.54 -9.70
N ARG A 187 1.44 -14.24 -9.65
CA ARG A 187 2.54 -13.69 -8.83
C ARG A 187 2.31 -13.93 -7.34
N ALA A 188 1.08 -13.78 -6.86
CA ALA A 188 0.73 -14.04 -5.46
C ALA A 188 0.91 -15.53 -5.11
N THR A 189 0.47 -16.44 -5.97
CA THR A 189 0.64 -17.89 -5.78
C THR A 189 2.12 -18.27 -5.73
N ALA A 190 2.93 -17.82 -6.69
CA ALA A 190 4.37 -18.10 -6.71
C ALA A 190 5.07 -17.60 -5.44
N TYR A 191 4.73 -16.40 -4.96
CA TYR A 191 5.28 -15.87 -3.71
C TYR A 191 4.96 -16.75 -2.48
N LEU A 192 3.74 -17.27 -2.39
CA LEU A 192 3.32 -18.16 -1.29
C LEU A 192 3.99 -19.54 -1.36
N GLU A 193 4.32 -20.02 -2.56
CA GLU A 193 5.05 -21.28 -2.75
C GLU A 193 6.54 -21.14 -2.41
N GLU A 194 7.13 -19.97 -2.68
CA GLU A 194 8.55 -19.67 -2.42
C GLU A 194 8.83 -19.23 -0.97
N THR A 195 7.80 -18.81 -0.22
CA THR A 195 7.91 -18.31 1.15
C THR A 195 7.14 -19.22 2.11
N PRO A 196 7.77 -20.26 2.70
CA PRO A 196 7.09 -21.25 3.53
C PRO A 196 6.60 -20.73 4.88
#